data_AF-A0A2J8UUA1-F1
#
_entry.id   AF-A0A2J8UUA1-F1
#
_cell.length_a   1.000
_cell.length_b   1.000
_cell.length_c   1.000
_cell.angle_alpha   90.00
_cell.angle_beta   90.00
_cell.angle_gamma   90.00
#
_symmetry.space_group_name_H-M   'P 1'
#
loop_
_entity.id
_entity.type
_entity.pdbx_description
1 polymer ?
#
loop_
_entity_poly.entity_id
_entity_poly.type
_entity_poly.pdbx_seq_one_letter_code
_entity_poly.pdbx_strand_id
1 'polypeptide(L)'
;MGRCCFYTAGTLSLLLLVTSVTLLVARVFQKAVDQSIEKKIVLRNGTEAFDSWEKPPLPVYTQFYFFNVTNPEEILRGETPRVEEVGPYTYRDKVLLCCPCWNAVA
;
A
#
# COMPACT_ATOMS: atom_id res chain seq x y z
N MET A 1 -54.58 26.07 4.07
CA MET A 1 -53.71 24.88 3.96
C MET A 1 -52.81 24.82 2.69
N GLY A 2 -52.82 25.79 1.75
CA GLY A 2 -52.06 25.64 0.50
C GLY A 2 -50.61 26.15 0.50
N ARG A 3 -50.28 27.16 1.31
CA ARG A 3 -48.98 27.85 1.24
C ARG A 3 -47.80 26.98 1.71
N CYS A 4 -47.99 26.07 2.67
CA CYS A 4 -46.90 25.25 3.23
C CYS A 4 -46.36 24.22 2.22
N CYS A 5 -47.24 23.60 1.42
CA CYS A 5 -46.85 22.57 0.45
C CYS A 5 -45.99 23.11 -0.70
N PHE A 6 -46.19 24.37 -1.11
CA PHE A 6 -45.36 24.98 -2.15
C PHE A 6 -43.93 25.26 -1.67
N TYR A 7 -43.77 25.68 -0.40
CA TYR A 7 -42.45 25.90 0.17
C TYR A 7 -41.70 24.59 0.39
N THR A 8 -42.36 23.54 0.89
CA THR A 8 -41.72 22.23 1.08
C THR A 8 -41.36 21.57 -0.26
N ALA A 9 -42.19 21.71 -1.29
CA ALA A 9 -41.87 21.24 -2.63
C ALA A 9 -40.67 22.01 -3.24
N GLY A 10 -40.61 23.33 -3.04
CA GLY A 10 -39.50 24.16 -3.51
C GLY A 10 -38.17 23.81 -2.83
N THR A 11 -38.16 23.64 -1.51
CA THR A 11 -36.94 23.26 -0.78
C THR A 11 -36.46 21.86 -1.13
N LEU A 12 -37.38 20.88 -1.26
CA LEU A 12 -37.03 19.53 -1.70
C LEU A 12 -36.45 19.53 -3.13
N SER A 13 -37.03 20.31 -4.04
CA SER A 13 -36.50 20.44 -5.40
C SER A 13 -35.08 21.01 -5.41
N LEU A 14 -34.83 22.06 -4.61
CA LEU A 14 -33.49 22.65 -4.51
C LEU A 14 -32.48 21.65 -3.91
N LEU A 15 -32.86 20.90 -2.88
CA LEU A 15 -32.00 19.88 -2.29
C LEU A 15 -31.67 18.75 -3.28
N LEU A 16 -32.65 18.31 -4.08
CA LEU A 16 -32.42 17.30 -5.12
C LEU A 16 -31.49 17.81 -6.23
N LEU A 17 -31.60 19.08 -6.61
CA LEU A 17 -30.69 19.68 -7.58
C LEU A 17 -29.25 19.77 -7.05
N VAL A 18 -29.08 20.25 -5.81
CA VAL A 18 -27.75 20.38 -5.19
C VAL A 18 -27.09 19.01 -5.02
N THR A 19 -27.84 18.02 -4.55
CA THR A 19 -27.33 16.64 -4.39
C THR A 19 -26.96 16.01 -5.73
N SER A 20 -27.77 16.20 -6.78
CA SER A 20 -27.47 15.74 -8.13
C SER A 20 -26.16 16.34 -8.68
N VAL A 21 -25.99 17.66 -8.58
CA VAL A 21 -24.77 18.34 -9.04
C VAL A 21 -23.55 17.87 -8.25
N THR A 22 -23.67 17.73 -6.92
CA THR A 22 -22.57 17.26 -6.07
C THR A 22 -22.13 15.84 -6.44
N LEU A 23 -23.07 14.94 -6.72
CA LEU A 23 -22.76 13.57 -7.15
C LEU A 23 -22.08 13.54 -8.52
N LEU A 24 -22.49 14.38 -9.47
CA LEU A 24 -21.85 14.47 -10.79
C LEU A 24 -20.41 14.95 -10.68
N VAL A 25 -20.14 16.00 -9.90
CA VAL A 25 -18.79 16.51 -9.67
C VAL A 25 -17.92 15.44 -9.01
N ALA A 26 -18.44 14.73 -8.01
CA ALA A 26 -17.71 13.64 -7.36
C ALA A 26 -17.35 12.54 -8.36
N ARG A 27 -18.27 12.13 -9.24
CA ARG A 27 -18.01 11.10 -10.26
C ARG A 27 -16.92 11.50 -11.26
N VAL A 28 -16.93 12.75 -11.72
CA VAL A 28 -15.90 13.26 -12.65
C VAL A 28 -14.54 13.33 -11.96
N PHE A 29 -14.50 13.81 -10.71
CA PHE A 29 -13.27 13.89 -9.94
C PHE A 29 -12.64 12.50 -9.72
N GLN A 30 -13.44 11.50 -9.33
CA GLN A 30 -12.95 10.12 -9.16
C GLN A 30 -12.33 9.59 -10.47
N LYS A 31 -13.02 9.74 -11.61
CA LYS A 31 -12.47 9.31 -12.91
C LYS A 31 -11.17 10.01 -13.29
N ALA A 32 -11.06 11.32 -13.05
CA ALA A 32 -9.87 12.08 -13.36
C ALA A 32 -8.66 11.65 -12.49
N VAL A 33 -8.92 11.34 -11.21
CA VAL A 33 -7.93 10.79 -10.30
C VAL A 33 -7.49 9.40 -10.75
N ASP A 34 -8.42 8.49 -11.04
CA ASP A 34 -8.11 7.12 -11.49
C ASP A 34 -7.24 7.13 -12.74
N GLN A 35 -7.58 7.95 -13.74
CA GLN A 35 -6.78 8.08 -14.97
C GLN A 35 -5.38 8.65 -14.72
N SER A 36 -5.23 9.52 -13.72
CA SER A 36 -3.93 10.09 -13.35
C SER A 36 -3.08 9.07 -12.59
N ILE A 37 -3.71 8.25 -11.76
CA ILE A 37 -3.08 7.17 -11.00
C ILE A 37 -2.60 6.07 -11.96
N GLU A 38 -3.46 5.61 -12.87
CA GLU A 38 -3.12 4.56 -13.85
C GLU A 38 -1.89 4.96 -14.67
N LYS A 39 -1.79 6.21 -15.13
CA LYS A 39 -0.63 6.69 -15.89
C LYS A 39 0.67 6.74 -15.09
N LYS A 40 0.59 6.93 -13.77
CA LYS A 40 1.76 7.06 -12.88
C LYS A 40 2.23 5.73 -12.31
N ILE A 41 1.31 4.78 -12.08
CA ILE A 41 1.61 3.47 -11.47
C ILE A 41 2.15 2.47 -12.49
N VAL A 42 1.94 2.70 -13.79
CA VAL A 42 2.50 1.83 -14.83
C VAL A 42 4.03 1.88 -14.81
N LEU A 43 4.65 0.70 -14.74
CA LEU A 43 6.09 0.49 -14.82
C LEU A 43 6.56 0.71 -16.26
N ARG A 44 6.75 1.97 -16.64
CA ARG A 44 7.32 2.40 -17.92
C ARG A 44 8.50 3.32 -17.63
N ASN A 45 9.53 3.23 -18.47
CA ASN A 45 10.71 4.10 -18.37
C ASN A 45 10.27 5.58 -18.36
N GLY A 46 10.70 6.32 -17.33
CA GLY A 46 10.37 7.74 -17.13
C GLY A 46 9.21 8.04 -16.18
N THR A 47 8.56 7.04 -15.57
CA THR A 47 7.60 7.25 -14.47
C THR A 47 8.29 7.22 -13.10
N GLU A 48 7.83 8.04 -12.15
CA GLU A 48 8.35 8.05 -10.77
C GLU A 48 8.21 6.68 -10.07
N ALA A 49 7.18 5.91 -10.44
CA ALA A 49 6.97 4.55 -9.94
C ALA A 49 8.07 3.59 -10.43
N PHE A 50 8.54 3.75 -11.68
CA PHE A 50 9.65 2.97 -12.20
C PHE A 50 10.97 3.32 -11.49
N ASP A 51 11.25 4.61 -11.29
CA ASP A 51 12.48 5.04 -10.60
C ASP A 51 12.52 4.55 -9.14
N SER A 52 11.37 4.62 -8.44
CA SER A 52 11.22 4.11 -7.07
C SER A 52 11.32 2.59 -6.99
N TRP A 53 10.87 1.88 -8.03
CA TRP A 53 10.99 0.44 -8.14
C TRP A 53 12.42 0.01 -8.44
N GLU A 54 13.10 0.66 -9.39
CA GLU A 54 14.49 0.35 -9.78
C GLU A 54 15.45 0.58 -8.60
N LYS A 55 15.27 1.69 -7.87
CA LYS A 55 16.10 2.05 -6.73
C LYS A 55 15.20 2.42 -5.55
N PRO A 56 14.78 1.43 -4.74
CA PRO A 56 14.00 1.68 -3.54
C PRO A 56 14.71 2.70 -2.66
N PRO A 57 14.08 3.84 -2.34
CA PRO A 57 14.75 4.92 -1.61
C PRO A 57 14.99 4.57 -0.14
N LEU A 58 14.25 3.59 0.39
CA LEU A 58 14.31 3.20 1.79
C LEU A 58 15.24 1.99 1.98
N PRO A 59 16.25 2.06 2.87
CA PRO A 59 17.07 0.92 3.20
C PRO A 59 16.25 -0.09 4.01
N VAL A 60 16.22 -1.34 3.53
CA VAL A 60 15.61 -2.47 4.24
C VAL A 60 16.67 -3.14 5.12
N TYR A 61 16.32 -3.44 6.36
CA TYR A 61 17.17 -4.14 7.33
C TYR A 61 16.48 -5.42 7.79
N THR A 62 17.22 -6.52 7.75
CA THR A 62 16.79 -7.81 8.28
C THR A 62 17.60 -8.14 9.53
N GLN A 63 16.92 -8.46 10.62
CA GLN A 63 17.52 -8.79 11.91
C GLN A 63 17.29 -10.26 12.21
N PHE A 64 18.37 -11.00 12.44
CA PHE A 64 18.30 -12.40 12.84
C PHE A 64 18.55 -12.55 14.34
N TYR A 65 17.73 -13.38 14.97
CA TYR A 65 17.84 -13.80 16.36
C TYR A 65 17.98 -15.31 16.38
N PHE A 66 19.00 -15.79 17.06
CA PHE A 66 19.26 -17.22 17.20
C PHE A 66 18.94 -17.65 18.64
N PHE A 67 18.46 -18.89 18.79
CA PHE A 67 18.26 -19.50 20.10
C PHE A 67 19.45 -20.41 20.40
N ASN A 68 20.33 -19.97 21.29
CA ASN A 68 21.45 -20.75 21.77
C ASN A 68 20.95 -21.79 22.79
N VAL A 69 21.25 -23.07 22.58
CA VAL A 69 20.82 -24.16 23.46
C VAL A 69 21.82 -24.32 24.61
N THR A 70 21.35 -24.21 25.85
CA THR A 70 22.22 -24.27 27.05
C THR A 70 22.32 -25.66 27.68
N ASN A 71 21.40 -26.58 27.35
CA ASN A 71 21.30 -27.92 27.94
C ASN A 71 21.21 -29.05 26.88
N PRO A 72 22.17 -29.15 25.93
CA PRO A 72 22.08 -30.11 24.82
C PRO A 72 22.05 -31.57 25.27
N GLU A 73 22.83 -31.92 26.30
CA GLU A 73 22.93 -33.30 26.79
C GLU A 73 21.64 -33.76 27.51
N GLU A 74 21.00 -32.86 28.24
CA GLU A 74 19.71 -33.08 28.91
C GLU A 74 18.60 -33.34 27.88
N ILE A 75 18.60 -32.58 26.77
CA ILE A 75 17.63 -32.73 25.69
C ILE A 75 17.73 -34.12 25.06
N LEU A 76 18.95 -34.62 24.84
CA LEU A 76 19.16 -35.97 24.30
C LEU A 76 18.62 -37.07 25.22
N ARG A 77 18.51 -36.79 26.53
CA ARG A 77 17.91 -37.68 27.52
C ARG A 77 16.39 -37.51 27.67
N GLY A 78 15.77 -36.60 26.92
CA GLY A 78 14.32 -36.35 26.92
C GLY A 78 13.84 -35.23 27.84
N GLU A 79 14.76 -34.43 28.40
CA GLU A 79 14.41 -33.27 29.23
C GLU A 79 14.00 -32.04 28.36
N THR A 80 13.36 -31.06 28.99
CA THR A 80 12.90 -29.84 28.31
C THR A 80 14.07 -28.97 27.83
N PRO A 81 14.10 -28.54 26.55
CA PRO A 81 15.11 -27.63 26.04
C PRO A 81 15.09 -26.26 26.73
N ARG A 82 16.28 -25.76 27.07
CA ARG A 82 16.54 -24.42 27.59
C ARG A 82 17.34 -23.65 26.56
N VAL A 83 16.79 -22.54 26.11
CA VAL A 83 17.41 -21.69 25.11
C VAL A 83 17.57 -20.26 25.59
N GLU A 84 18.61 -19.60 25.11
CA GLU A 84 18.87 -18.17 25.30
C GLU A 84 18.86 -17.48 23.94
N GLU A 85 18.13 -16.36 23.85
CA GLU A 85 18.10 -15.57 22.63
C GLU A 85 19.41 -14.79 22.46
N VAL A 86 20.03 -14.90 21.27
CA VAL A 86 21.26 -14.22 20.90
C VAL A 86 21.02 -13.42 19.62
N GLY A 87 21.17 -12.09 19.72
CA GLY A 87 20.94 -11.16 18.63
C GLY A 87 20.85 -9.71 19.09
N PRO A 88 20.55 -8.76 18.18
CA PRO A 88 20.27 -8.97 16.75
C PRO A 88 21.52 -9.00 15.85
N TYR A 89 21.57 -9.94 14.91
CA TYR A 89 22.48 -9.89 13.77
C TYR A 89 21.81 -9.14 12.61
N THR A 90 22.20 -7.88 12.41
CA THR A 90 21.54 -6.98 11.44
C THR A 90 22.25 -6.99 10.08
N TYR A 91 21.51 -7.30 9.03
CA TYR A 91 21.96 -7.21 7.64
C TYR A 91 21.19 -6.10 6.91
N ARG A 92 21.88 -5.38 6.02
CA ARG A 92 21.27 -4.40 5.13
C ARG A 92 21.04 -5.05 3.77
N ASP A 93 19.78 -5.17 3.38
CA ASP A 93 19.41 -5.75 2.11
C ASP A 93 19.68 -4.76 0.97
N LYS A 94 20.39 -5.24 -0.04
CA LYS A 94 20.62 -4.51 -1.30
C LYS A 94 19.83 -5.21 -2.39
N VAL A 95 18.61 -4.74 -2.62
CA VAL A 95 17.81 -5.17 -3.78
C VAL A 95 18.38 -4.47 -5.01
N LEU A 96 19.21 -5.18 -5.78
CA LEU A 96 19.70 -4.73 -7.08
C LEU A 96 18.86 -5.45 -8.14
N LEU A 97 17.92 -4.75 -8.75
CA LEU A 97 17.19 -5.24 -9.92
C LEU A 97 18.11 -5.15 -11.13
N CYS A 98 18.84 -6.22 -11.42
CA CYS A 98 19.65 -6.30 -12.63
C CYS A 98 18.75 -6.29 -13.87
N CYS A 99 18.90 -5.24 -14.69
CA CYS A 99 18.40 -5.04 -16.06
C CYS A 99 17.01 -5.64 -16.37
N PRO A 100 15.95 -4.81 -16.46
CA PRO A 100 14.76 -5.24 -17.16
C PRO A 100 15.13 -5.41 -18.64
N CYS A 101 15.31 -6.64 -19.12
CA CYS A 101 15.31 -6.93 -20.55
C CYS A 101 13.88 -6.85 -21.08
N TRP A 102 13.27 -5.67 -21.00
CA TRP A 102 12.00 -5.39 -21.68
C TRP A 102 12.30 -5.22 -23.17
N ASN A 103 12.38 -6.35 -23.87
CA ASN A 103 12.09 -6.34 -25.30
C ASN A 103 10.60 -6.03 -25.45
N ALA A 104 10.35 -4.99 -26.23
CA ALA A 104 9.04 -4.45 -26.61
C ALA A 104 7.99 -5.53 -26.90
N VAL A 105 6.89 -5.56 -26.14
CA VAL A 105 5.56 -5.93 -26.64
C VAL A 105 4.48 -5.26 -25.78
N ALA A 106 3.60 -4.50 -26.46
CA ALA A 106 2.27 -3.98 -26.08
C ALA A 106 2.17 -2.77 -25.12
#